data_AF-A0A1E8R893-F1
#
_entry.id   AF-A0A1E8R893-F1
#
_cell.length_a   1.000
_cell.length_b   1.000
_cell.length_c   1.000
_cell.angle_alpha   90.00
_cell.angle_beta   90.00
_cell.angle_gamma   90.00
#
_symmetry.space_group_name_H-M   'P 1'
#
loop_
_entity.id
_entity.type
_entity.pdbx_description
1 polymer ?
#
loop_
_entity_poly.entity_id
_entity_poly.type
_entity_poly.pdbx_seq_one_letter_code
_entity_poly.pdbx_strand_id
1 'polypeptide(L)'
;MDIKLIKAPSPATLDIVKNRSKLKNETNPGALGLVQGKLIEMTVASDIAYKTSGVEVVDVRGSCPQNMIMLAIIGEMEEVKVALRNIEEKIKEKDIW
;
A
#
# COMPACT_ATOMS: atom_id res chain seq x y z
N MET A 1 5.02 8.14 8.47
CA MET A 1 4.25 7.06 7.85
C MET A 1 4.55 5.76 8.55
N ASP A 2 3.55 4.89 8.65
CA ASP A 2 3.70 3.52 9.11
C ASP A 2 3.70 2.58 7.90
N ILE A 3 4.64 1.64 7.88
CA ILE A 3 4.76 0.63 6.83
C ILE A 3 4.76 -0.75 7.45
N LYS A 4 3.93 -1.65 6.91
CA LYS A 4 3.84 -3.07 7.31
C LYS A 4 3.80 -3.96 6.09
N LEU A 5 4.37 -5.15 6.21
CA LEU A 5 4.36 -6.19 5.18
C LEU A 5 3.75 -7.46 5.74
N ILE A 6 2.80 -8.02 5.01
CA ILE A 6 2.16 -9.31 5.31
C ILE A 6 2.52 -10.26 4.17
N LYS A 7 3.23 -11.33 4.51
CA LYS A 7 3.51 -12.44 3.58
C LYS A 7 2.27 -13.33 3.50
N ALA A 8 1.88 -13.72 2.28
CA ALA A 8 0.74 -14.60 2.02
C ALA A 8 -0.49 -14.24 2.89
N PRO A 9 -1.06 -13.03 2.72
CA PRO A 9 -2.15 -12.55 3.56
C PRO A 9 -3.33 -13.53 3.56
N SER A 10 -3.91 -13.76 4.74
CA SER A 10 -5.07 -14.64 4.86
C SER A 10 -6.28 -14.08 4.10
N PRO A 11 -7.22 -14.94 3.65
CA PRO A 11 -8.46 -14.46 3.01
C PRO A 11 -9.21 -13.43 3.86
N ALA A 12 -9.32 -13.67 5.17
CA ALA A 12 -9.97 -12.74 6.10
C ALA A 12 -9.28 -11.37 6.16
N THR A 13 -7.94 -11.32 6.03
CA THR A 13 -7.18 -10.07 5.94
C THR A 13 -7.49 -9.34 4.63
N LEU A 14 -7.56 -10.05 3.51
CA LEU A 14 -7.90 -9.48 2.22
C LEU A 14 -9.33 -8.95 2.20
N ASP A 15 -10.27 -9.63 2.84
CA ASP A 15 -11.67 -9.18 2.93
C ASP A 15 -11.80 -7.85 3.67
N ILE A 16 -11.00 -7.63 4.73
CA ILE A 16 -10.96 -6.34 5.44
C ILE A 16 -10.57 -5.20 4.49
N VAL A 17 -9.57 -5.44 3.63
CA VAL A 17 -9.07 -4.47 2.65
C VAL A 17 -10.07 -4.29 1.51
N LYS A 18 -10.59 -5.38 0.92
CA LYS A 18 -11.55 -5.37 -0.18
C LYS A 18 -12.82 -4.60 0.17
N ASN A 19 -13.36 -4.81 1.38
CA ASN A 19 -14.57 -4.12 1.84
C ASN A 19 -14.40 -2.59 2.00
N ARG A 20 -13.16 -2.08 1.97
CA ARG A 20 -12.82 -0.67 2.22
C ARG A 20 -12.06 -0.02 1.07
N SER A 21 -11.83 -0.75 -0.02
CA SER A 21 -11.05 -0.28 -1.17
C SER A 21 -11.76 -0.64 -2.46
N LYS A 22 -11.21 -0.18 -3.57
CA LYS A 22 -11.66 -0.60 -4.91
C LYS A 22 -10.95 -1.87 -5.39
N LEU A 23 -10.32 -2.62 -4.49
CA LEU A 23 -9.56 -3.80 -4.86
C LEU A 23 -10.46 -4.85 -5.51
N LYS A 24 -10.15 -5.20 -6.76
CA LYS A 24 -10.92 -6.20 -7.53
C LYS A 24 -10.21 -7.54 -7.66
N ASN A 25 -9.11 -7.74 -6.93
CA ASN A 25 -8.26 -8.90 -7.13
C ASN A 25 -9.00 -10.23 -6.94
N GLU A 26 -9.02 -11.02 -8.02
CA GLU A 26 -9.64 -12.35 -8.05
C GLU A 26 -8.70 -13.43 -7.49
N THR A 27 -7.40 -13.16 -7.45
CA THR A 27 -6.36 -14.08 -6.96
C THR A 27 -5.77 -13.63 -5.61
N ASN A 28 -5.31 -14.61 -4.83
CA ASN A 28 -4.60 -14.35 -3.58
C ASN A 28 -3.17 -13.87 -3.89
N PRO A 29 -2.79 -12.66 -3.48
CA PRO A 29 -1.44 -12.15 -3.73
C PRO A 29 -0.40 -12.86 -2.86
N GLY A 30 0.84 -12.92 -3.35
CA GLY A 30 1.98 -13.43 -2.57
C GLY A 30 2.31 -12.54 -1.36
N ALA A 31 2.01 -11.24 -1.44
CA ALA A 31 2.19 -10.29 -0.35
C ALA A 31 1.20 -9.13 -0.36
N LEU A 32 1.03 -8.51 0.81
CA LEU A 32 0.29 -7.28 1.04
C LEU A 32 1.16 -6.29 1.82
N GLY A 33 1.48 -5.17 1.19
CA GLY A 33 2.06 -3.99 1.81
C GLY A 33 0.97 -3.05 2.29
N LEU A 34 1.10 -2.55 3.52
CA LEU A 34 0.23 -1.54 4.11
C LEU A 34 1.06 -0.30 4.40
N VAL A 35 0.64 0.83 3.86
CA VAL A 35 1.30 2.13 4.07
C VAL A 35 0.26 3.11 4.59
N GLN A 36 0.49 3.72 5.75
CA GLN A 36 -0.45 4.67 6.34
C GLN A 36 0.26 5.98 6.68
N GLY A 37 -0.41 7.10 6.41
CA GLY A 37 0.12 8.42 6.67
C GLY A 37 -0.88 9.52 6.35
N LYS A 38 -0.37 10.76 6.20
CA LYS A 38 -1.18 11.90 5.77
C LYS A 38 -1.61 11.72 4.31
N LEU A 39 -2.74 12.31 3.92
CA LEU A 39 -3.24 12.24 2.54
C LEU A 39 -2.16 12.59 1.50
N ILE A 40 -1.43 13.70 1.69
CA ILE A 40 -0.36 14.11 0.77
C ILE A 40 0.76 13.06 0.64
N GLU A 41 1.17 12.47 1.77
CA GLU A 41 2.19 11.43 1.82
C GLU A 41 1.71 10.15 1.11
N MET A 42 0.42 9.82 1.24
CA MET A 42 -0.18 8.66 0.55
C MET A 42 -0.27 8.88 -0.95
N THR A 43 -0.62 10.08 -1.43
CA THR A 43 -0.63 10.37 -2.87
C THR A 43 0.74 10.14 -3.49
N VAL A 44 1.78 10.61 -2.80
CA VAL A 44 3.17 10.43 -3.21
C VAL A 44 3.60 8.96 -3.13
N ALA A 45 3.33 8.28 -2.01
CA ALA A 45 3.65 6.86 -1.84
C ALA A 45 2.95 5.99 -2.90
N SER A 46 1.73 6.35 -3.30
CA SER A 46 0.98 5.67 -4.35
C SER A 46 1.68 5.76 -5.70
N ASP A 47 2.20 6.93 -6.08
CA ASP A 47 2.93 7.11 -7.33
C ASP A 47 4.25 6.31 -7.35
N ILE A 48 4.98 6.31 -6.22
CA ILE A 48 6.20 5.52 -6.07
C ILE A 48 5.92 4.02 -6.19
N ALA A 49 4.87 3.54 -5.51
CA ALA A 49 4.47 2.14 -5.56
C ALA A 49 4.05 1.73 -6.98
N TYR A 50 3.22 2.54 -7.64
CA TYR A 50 2.68 2.25 -8.97
C TYR A 50 3.78 2.15 -10.06
N LYS A 51 4.91 2.83 -9.88
CA LYS A 51 6.07 2.71 -10.77
C LYS A 51 6.84 1.40 -10.61
N THR A 52 6.55 0.61 -9.57
CA THR A 52 7.11 -0.72 -9.40
C THR A 52 6.30 -1.71 -10.24
N SER A 53 6.95 -2.44 -11.14
CA SER A 53 6.29 -3.45 -11.97
C SER A 53 5.67 -4.56 -11.11
N GLY A 54 4.48 -5.03 -11.49
CA GLY A 54 3.84 -6.21 -10.89
C GLY A 54 2.99 -5.96 -9.64
N VAL A 55 2.87 -4.72 -9.17
CA VAL A 55 2.00 -4.40 -8.02
C VAL A 55 0.72 -3.67 -8.42
N GLU A 56 -0.37 -3.96 -7.71
CA GLU A 56 -1.59 -3.15 -7.70
C GLU A 56 -1.62 -2.30 -6.42
N VAL A 57 -1.98 -1.03 -6.55
CA VAL A 57 -2.05 -0.07 -5.44
C VAL A 57 -3.46 0.47 -5.33
N VAL A 58 -4.06 0.37 -4.14
CA VAL A 58 -5.42 0.87 -3.88
C VAL A 58 -5.48 1.63 -2.57
N ASP A 59 -6.30 2.67 -2.51
CA ASP A 59 -6.63 3.35 -1.27
C ASP A 59 -7.63 2.53 -0.44
N VAL A 60 -7.36 2.41 0.85
CA VAL A 60 -8.24 1.79 1.84
C VAL A 60 -8.86 2.90 2.68
N ARG A 61 -10.17 3.11 2.46
CA ARG A 61 -10.94 4.18 3.09
C ARG A 61 -11.47 3.73 4.44
N GLY A 62 -11.09 4.47 5.49
CA GLY A 62 -11.76 4.38 6.78
C GLY A 62 -13.14 5.04 6.76
N SER A 63 -13.97 4.77 7.76
CA SER A 63 -15.29 5.37 7.92
C SER A 63 -15.24 6.88 8.20
N CYS A 64 -14.10 7.41 8.66
CA CYS A 64 -13.86 8.84 8.78
C CYS A 64 -12.37 9.12 8.56
N PRO A 65 -11.98 9.77 7.46
CA PRO A 65 -10.63 10.30 7.38
C PRO A 65 -10.63 11.70 6.79
N GLN A 66 -10.54 12.73 7.64
CA GLN A 66 -10.27 14.07 7.13
C GLN A 66 -8.81 14.26 6.73
N ASN A 67 -7.85 13.49 7.29
CA ASN A 67 -6.42 13.71 7.03
C ASN A 67 -5.53 12.45 6.92
N MET A 68 -6.04 11.23 7.11
CA MET A 68 -5.22 10.00 7.09
C MET A 68 -5.79 8.95 6.15
N ILE A 69 -4.95 8.40 5.27
CA ILE A 69 -5.31 7.31 4.35
C ILE A 69 -4.33 6.16 4.52
N MET A 70 -4.80 4.93 4.28
CA MET A 70 -3.95 3.76 4.14
C MET A 70 -3.95 3.30 2.69
N LEU A 71 -2.79 3.00 2.13
CA LEU A 71 -2.64 2.27 0.87
C LEU A 71 -2.50 0.78 1.14
N ALA A 72 -3.14 -0.04 0.31
CA ALA A 72 -2.82 -1.44 0.16
C ALA A 72 -2.09 -1.64 -1.16
N ILE A 73 -0.91 -2.25 -1.08
CA ILE A 73 -0.05 -2.60 -2.22
C ILE A 73 0.02 -4.12 -2.28
N ILE A 74 -0.47 -4.73 -3.36
CA ILE A 74 -0.49 -6.18 -3.51
C ILE A 74 0.27 -6.63 -4.75
N GLY A 75 0.84 -7.83 -4.69
CA GLY A 75 1.63 -8.40 -5.78
C GLY A 75 2.42 -9.60 -5.28
N GLU A 76 3.46 -9.98 -6.01
CA GLU A 76 4.41 -10.98 -5.53
C GLU A 76 5.30 -10.42 -4.42
N MET A 77 5.85 -11.32 -3.60
CA MET A 77 6.61 -10.94 -2.40
C MET A 77 7.75 -9.96 -2.69
N GLU A 78 8.52 -10.22 -3.75
CA GLU A 78 9.68 -9.39 -4.09
C GLU A 78 9.27 -8.03 -4.67
N GLU A 79 8.22 -7.97 -5.49
CA GLU A 79 7.70 -6.73 -6.06
C GLU A 79 7.15 -5.80 -4.97
N VAL A 80 6.38 -6.35 -4.03
CA VAL A 80 5.85 -5.59 -2.88
C VAL A 80 6.99 -5.10 -1.99
N LYS A 81 8.02 -5.93 -1.72
CA LYS A 81 9.20 -5.47 -0.96
C LYS A 81 9.92 -4.31 -1.64
N VAL A 82 10.11 -4.38 -2.96
CA VAL A 82 10.76 -3.30 -3.74
C VAL A 82 9.93 -2.02 -3.65
N ALA A 83 8.61 -2.12 -3.83
CA ALA A 83 7.72 -0.96 -3.70
C ALA A 83 7.82 -0.32 -2.30
N LEU A 84 7.74 -1.12 -1.23
CA LEU A 84 7.85 -0.62 0.15
C LEU A 84 9.22 0.00 0.44
N ARG A 85 10.30 -0.62 -0.05
CA ARG A 85 11.65 -0.09 0.11
C ARG A 85 11.82 1.26 -0.58
N ASN A 86 11.32 1.42 -1.80
CA ASN A 86 11.38 2.68 -2.53
C ASN A 86 10.65 3.79 -1.78
N ILE A 87 9.50 3.47 -1.17
CA ILE A 87 8.76 4.41 -0.33
C ILE A 87 9.60 4.78 0.92
N GLU A 88 10.18 3.80 1.62
CA GLU A 88 11.01 4.05 2.81
C GLU A 88 12.24 4.90 2.53
N GLU A 89 12.96 4.63 1.44
CA GLU A 89 14.14 5.39 1.04
C GLU A 89 13.75 6.85 0.78
N LYS A 90 12.65 7.07 0.07
CA LYS A 90 12.20 8.42 -0.27
C LYS A 90 11.69 9.22 0.95
N ILE A 91 11.08 8.59 1.96
CA ILE A 91 10.76 9.24 3.25
C ILE A 91 12.02 9.78 3.94
N LYS A 92 13.10 8.98 3.92
CA LYS A 92 14.35 9.30 4.62
C LYS A 92 15.08 10.46 3.97
N GLU A 93 14.97 10.61 2.65
CA GLU A 93 15.62 11.68 1.92
C GLU A 93 15.14 13.08 2.35
N LYS A 94 13.94 13.23 2.94
CA LYS A 94 13.34 14.52 3.39
C LYS A 94 13.32 15.65 2.36
N ASP A 95 13.84 15.42 1.17
CA ASP A 95 13.89 16.38 0.09
C ASP A 95 12.49 16.69 -0.39
N ILE A 96 12.30 17.96 -0.67
CA ILE A 96 11.06 18.66 -1.00
C ILE A 96 10.13 17.75 -1.81
N TRP A 97 9.02 17.37 -1.17
CA TRP A 97 7.82 16.86 -1.81
C TRP A 97 6.89 18.03 -2.10
#